data_AF-A0A7X1U0L0-F1
#
_entry.id   AF-A0A7X1U0L0-F1
#
_cell.length_a   1.000
_cell.length_b   1.000
_cell.length_c   1.000
_cell.angle_alpha   90.00
_cell.angle_beta   90.00
_cell.angle_gamma   90.00
#
_symmetry.space_group_name_H-M   'P 1'
#
loop_
_entity.id
_entity.type
_entity.pdbx_description
1 polymer ?
#
loop_
_entity_poly.entity_id
_entity_poly.type
_entity_poly.pdbx_seq_one_letter_code
_entity_poly.pdbx_strand_id
1 'polypeptide(L)'
;MSETSVTPSPAQAPVGTQLQLRPESPRQRKRPRLAEFSYKGPYAYHVTIVTHARVPVFANPQEADSIVRHLIQTAEQQFSLHAYCLMPDHLHILLQGTAENSNLLQFVQRLKQLTGFGFKQRTGQTLWQQSFYDHALRKDEDLAQVAPYIFANPVEADLVTDGGLYPWSGGDYYPREPAADGAKAASLRASISSSEAYHDQPP
;
A
#
# COMPACT_ATOMS: atom_id res chain seq x y z
N MET A 1 23.63 10.20 -75.21
CA MET A 1 22.28 9.98 -74.66
C MET A 1 22.47 9.17 -73.40
N SER A 2 21.97 9.72 -72.30
CA SER A 2 22.31 9.40 -70.92
C SER A 2 21.55 8.17 -70.45
N GLU A 3 22.21 7.18 -69.87
CA GLU A 3 21.55 6.21 -68.99
C GLU A 3 22.45 5.96 -67.78
N THR A 4 21.96 6.47 -66.65
CA THR A 4 22.62 6.49 -65.35
C THR A 4 22.27 5.22 -64.59
N SER A 5 23.30 4.60 -64.04
CA SER A 5 23.30 3.46 -63.13
C SER A 5 22.42 3.65 -61.90
N VAL A 6 21.68 2.63 -61.46
CA VAL A 6 21.32 2.45 -60.05
C VAL A 6 21.29 0.96 -59.69
N THR A 7 22.30 0.54 -58.91
CA THR A 7 22.36 -0.72 -58.16
C THR A 7 21.52 -0.59 -56.89
N PRO A 8 20.75 -1.61 -56.46
CA PRO A 8 19.97 -1.50 -55.23
C PRO A 8 20.84 -1.71 -53.98
N SER A 9 20.74 -0.76 -53.05
CA SER A 9 21.34 -0.73 -51.72
C SER A 9 20.64 -1.72 -50.77
N PRO A 10 21.36 -2.38 -49.84
CA PRO A 10 20.75 -3.30 -48.88
C PRO A 10 19.92 -2.54 -47.83
N ALA A 11 18.70 -3.01 -47.62
CA ALA A 11 17.75 -2.49 -46.65
C ALA A 11 18.32 -2.53 -45.22
N GLN A 12 18.47 -1.35 -44.63
CA GLN A 12 18.78 -1.19 -43.21
C GLN A 12 17.48 -1.38 -42.41
N ALA A 13 17.49 -2.31 -41.47
CA ALA A 13 16.43 -2.51 -40.50
C ALA A 13 16.36 -1.30 -39.53
N PRO A 14 15.17 -0.80 -39.16
CA PRO A 14 15.08 0.29 -38.22
C PRO A 14 15.43 -0.18 -36.80
N VAL A 15 16.38 0.55 -36.22
CA VAL A 15 16.75 0.57 -34.80
C VAL A 15 15.58 1.09 -33.97
N GLY A 16 15.30 0.42 -32.84
CA GLY A 16 14.68 1.02 -31.66
C GLY A 16 13.16 1.09 -31.62
N THR A 17 12.51 0.04 -31.09
CA THR A 17 11.20 0.20 -30.43
C THR A 17 11.44 0.47 -28.95
N GLN A 18 11.79 1.71 -28.63
CA GLN A 18 11.70 2.22 -27.27
C GLN A 18 10.20 2.38 -27.01
N LEU A 19 9.62 1.51 -26.17
CA LEU A 19 8.27 1.66 -25.68
C LEU A 19 8.22 2.96 -24.87
N GLN A 20 7.87 4.07 -25.52
CA GLN A 20 7.65 5.35 -24.87
C GLN A 20 6.47 5.18 -23.90
N LEU A 21 6.78 4.99 -22.63
CA LEU A 21 5.84 5.14 -21.54
C LEU A 21 5.29 6.56 -21.63
N ARG A 22 4.02 6.68 -22.05
CA ARG A 22 3.29 7.94 -22.04
C ARG A 22 3.22 8.42 -20.58
N PRO A 23 3.43 9.71 -20.30
CA PRO A 23 3.20 10.23 -18.96
C PRO A 23 1.72 10.01 -18.60
N GLU A 24 1.46 9.17 -17.59
CA GLU A 24 0.13 8.95 -17.04
C GLU A 24 -0.45 10.30 -16.59
N SER A 25 -1.53 10.72 -17.24
CA SER A 25 -2.30 11.91 -16.91
C SER A 25 -2.80 11.86 -15.46
N PRO A 26 -2.83 12.98 -14.70
CA PRO A 26 -3.32 12.98 -13.33
C PRO A 26 -4.77 12.50 -13.30
N ARG A 27 -5.01 11.31 -12.73
CA ARG A 27 -6.35 10.73 -12.62
C ARG A 27 -7.24 11.71 -11.85
N GLN A 28 -8.25 12.25 -12.56
CA GLN A 28 -9.26 13.16 -12.01
C GLN A 28 -9.89 12.53 -10.77
N ARG A 29 -9.63 13.09 -9.59
CA ARG A 29 -10.18 12.61 -8.32
C ARG A 29 -11.70 12.83 -8.29
N LYS A 30 -12.45 11.81 -8.72
CA LYS A 30 -13.89 11.73 -8.47
C LYS A 30 -14.13 11.68 -6.96
N ARG A 31 -15.20 12.33 -6.51
CA ARG A 31 -15.54 12.54 -5.09
C ARG A 31 -15.40 11.22 -4.28
N PRO A 32 -14.70 11.21 -3.12
CA PRO A 32 -14.27 9.95 -2.49
C PRO A 32 -15.37 9.12 -1.85
N ARG A 33 -16.59 9.64 -1.67
CA ARG A 33 -17.67 8.93 -0.98
C ARG A 33 -18.91 8.90 -1.85
N LEU A 34 -19.40 7.71 -2.15
CA LEU A 34 -20.71 7.51 -2.75
C LEU A 34 -21.76 7.94 -1.72
N ALA A 35 -22.45 9.06 -1.97
CA ALA A 35 -23.32 9.71 -0.98
C ALA A 35 -24.46 8.82 -0.45
N GLU A 36 -24.77 7.72 -1.11
CA GLU A 36 -25.87 6.80 -0.79
C GLU A 36 -25.39 5.37 -0.46
N PHE A 37 -24.07 5.12 -0.44
CA PHE A 37 -23.56 3.79 -0.12
C PHE A 37 -23.48 3.60 1.40
N SER A 38 -24.16 2.56 1.90
CA SER A 38 -24.30 2.32 3.35
C SER A 38 -23.01 1.84 4.02
N TYR A 39 -22.01 1.40 3.24
CA TYR A 39 -20.80 0.74 3.71
C TYR A 39 -21.06 -0.52 4.57
N LYS A 40 -22.27 -1.06 4.45
CA LYS A 40 -22.73 -2.27 5.15
C LYS A 40 -22.96 -3.39 4.17
N GLY A 41 -22.55 -4.60 4.54
CA GLY A 41 -22.79 -5.82 3.80
C GLY A 41 -21.51 -6.49 3.31
N PRO A 42 -21.65 -7.58 2.53
CA PRO A 42 -20.56 -8.43 2.09
C PRO A 42 -19.82 -7.85 0.87
N TYR A 43 -19.37 -6.61 0.99
CA TYR A 43 -18.64 -5.90 -0.06
C TYR A 43 -17.14 -5.91 0.23
N ALA A 44 -16.35 -5.86 -0.85
CA ALA A 44 -14.92 -5.69 -0.80
C ALA A 44 -14.53 -4.21 -0.80
N TYR A 45 -13.48 -3.88 -0.06
CA TYR A 45 -13.00 -2.52 0.12
C TYR A 45 -11.48 -2.47 0.05
N HIS A 46 -10.96 -1.53 -0.72
CA HIS A 46 -9.58 -1.05 -0.57
C HIS A 46 -9.60 0.20 0.29
N VAL A 47 -8.85 0.20 1.38
CA VAL A 47 -8.82 1.27 2.38
C VAL A 47 -7.39 1.74 2.56
N THR A 48 -7.21 3.06 2.64
CA THR A 48 -5.93 3.68 3.01
C THR A 48 -6.12 4.58 4.22
N ILE A 49 -5.40 4.27 5.31
CA ILE A 49 -5.39 5.05 6.55
C ILE A 49 -4.01 5.69 6.71
N VAL A 50 -3.97 7.00 6.93
CA VAL A 50 -2.73 7.79 6.89
C VAL A 50 -2.44 8.38 8.27
N THR A 51 -1.17 8.38 8.68
CA THR A 51 -0.72 9.00 9.94
C THR A 51 -0.90 10.52 9.90
N HIS A 52 -1.07 11.11 11.09
CA HIS A 52 -1.18 12.56 11.24
C HIS A 52 0.05 13.24 10.60
N ALA A 53 -0.20 14.23 9.74
CA ALA A 53 0.84 14.95 8.99
C ALA A 53 1.84 14.05 8.22
N ARG A 54 1.46 12.80 7.88
CA ARG A 54 2.34 11.84 7.16
C ARG A 54 3.63 11.52 7.92
N VAL A 55 3.64 11.66 9.25
CA VAL A 55 4.80 11.31 10.07
C VAL A 55 5.06 9.79 9.95
N PRO A 56 6.31 9.35 9.70
CA PRO A 56 6.64 7.95 9.47
C PRO A 56 6.73 7.14 10.78
N VAL A 57 5.64 7.11 11.55
CA VAL A 57 5.56 6.45 12.87
C VAL A 57 5.91 4.95 12.79
N PHE A 58 5.55 4.30 11.69
CA PHE A 58 5.72 2.85 11.50
C PHE A 58 7.12 2.48 10.98
N ALA A 59 8.01 3.47 10.79
CA ALA A 59 9.45 3.18 10.70
C ALA A 59 9.97 2.55 12.00
N ASN A 60 9.27 2.75 13.14
CA ASN A 60 9.50 1.98 14.35
C ASN A 60 8.79 0.61 14.29
N PRO A 61 9.53 -0.51 14.31
CA PRO A 61 8.96 -1.86 14.29
C PRO A 61 7.96 -2.16 15.40
N GLN A 62 8.16 -1.62 16.61
CA GLN A 62 7.25 -1.89 17.73
C GLN A 62 5.88 -1.24 17.51
N GLU A 63 5.85 -0.06 16.91
CA GLU A 63 4.60 0.59 16.50
C GLU A 63 3.96 -0.19 15.35
N ALA A 64 4.75 -0.57 14.34
CA ALA A 64 4.27 -1.32 13.19
C ALA A 64 3.64 -2.68 13.59
N ASP A 65 4.33 -3.46 14.43
CA ASP A 65 3.84 -4.74 14.96
C ASP A 65 2.56 -4.55 15.80
N SER A 66 2.47 -3.45 16.56
CA SER A 66 1.25 -3.11 17.30
C SER A 66 0.08 -2.86 16.35
N ILE A 67 0.28 -2.10 15.27
CA ILE A 67 -0.79 -1.82 14.29
C ILE A 67 -1.24 -3.09 13.59
N VAL A 68 -0.32 -3.91 13.11
CA VAL A 68 -0.65 -5.16 12.40
C VAL A 68 -1.45 -6.11 13.30
N ARG A 69 -1.07 -6.25 14.57
CA ARG A 69 -1.85 -7.07 15.53
C ARG A 69 -3.28 -6.56 15.72
N HIS A 70 -3.46 -5.27 15.95
CA HIS A 70 -4.79 -4.68 16.12
C HIS A 70 -5.62 -4.75 14.83
N LEU A 71 -4.99 -4.62 13.66
CA LEU A 71 -5.64 -4.77 12.36
C LEU A 71 -6.27 -6.17 12.22
N ILE A 72 -5.45 -7.22 12.41
CA ILE A 72 -5.89 -8.61 12.28
C ILE A 72 -7.02 -8.90 13.27
N GLN A 73 -6.82 -8.59 14.56
CA GLN A 73 -7.84 -8.79 15.61
C GLN A 73 -9.15 -8.04 15.35
N THR A 74 -9.08 -6.84 14.77
CA THR A 74 -10.27 -6.05 14.46
C THR A 74 -11.01 -6.62 13.24
N ALA A 75 -10.28 -7.16 12.26
CA ALA A 75 -10.87 -7.74 11.05
C ALA A 75 -11.63 -9.03 11.33
N GLU A 76 -11.09 -9.92 12.18
CA GLU A 76 -11.66 -11.23 12.55
C GLU A 76 -13.14 -11.19 12.97
N GLN A 77 -13.64 -10.04 13.43
CA GLN A 77 -15.02 -9.89 13.89
C GLN A 77 -16.05 -9.90 12.74
N GLN A 78 -15.74 -9.27 11.61
CA GLN A 78 -16.74 -8.99 10.56
C GLN A 78 -16.18 -8.97 9.13
N PHE A 79 -14.89 -9.24 8.94
CA PHE A 79 -14.20 -9.06 7.67
C PHE A 79 -13.18 -10.18 7.40
N SER A 80 -13.13 -10.65 6.15
CA SER A 80 -12.01 -11.41 5.62
C SER A 80 -10.90 -10.44 5.18
N LEU A 81 -9.68 -10.66 5.66
CA LEU A 81 -8.54 -9.76 5.42
C LEU A 81 -7.68 -10.31 4.27
N HIS A 82 -8.01 -9.89 3.07
CA HIS A 82 -7.40 -10.39 1.84
C HIS A 82 -5.94 -9.95 1.67
N ALA A 83 -5.64 -8.68 1.92
CA ALA A 83 -4.28 -8.14 1.87
C ALA A 83 -4.14 -6.92 2.77
N TYR A 84 -2.94 -6.68 3.27
CA TYR A 84 -2.54 -5.43 3.90
C TYR A 84 -1.07 -5.14 3.63
N CYS A 85 -0.72 -3.85 3.66
CA CYS A 85 0.66 -3.37 3.64
C CYS A 85 0.75 -2.11 4.51
N LEU A 86 1.51 -2.20 5.61
CA LEU A 86 1.77 -1.07 6.50
C LEU A 86 3.07 -0.38 6.10
N MET A 87 2.94 0.70 5.32
CA MET A 87 4.04 1.61 4.95
C MET A 87 4.45 2.47 6.16
N PRO A 88 5.61 3.16 6.13
CA PRO A 88 6.09 3.95 7.27
C PRO A 88 5.10 4.98 7.84
N ASP A 89 4.25 5.56 6.99
CA ASP A 89 3.30 6.63 7.34
C ASP A 89 1.83 6.31 6.99
N HIS A 90 1.53 5.13 6.43
CA HIS A 90 0.17 4.77 6.06
C HIS A 90 -0.05 3.27 5.95
N LEU A 91 -1.31 2.85 6.02
CA LEU A 91 -1.75 1.47 5.96
C LEU A 91 -2.69 1.28 4.77
N HIS A 92 -2.35 0.37 3.87
CA HIS A 92 -3.25 -0.16 2.85
C HIS A 92 -3.91 -1.45 3.33
N ILE A 93 -5.22 -1.59 3.10
CA ILE A 93 -6.01 -2.75 3.51
C ILE A 93 -6.95 -3.14 2.38
N LEU A 94 -6.99 -4.42 2.01
CA LEU A 94 -8.00 -5.04 1.19
C LEU A 94 -8.76 -6.04 2.06
N LEU A 95 -10.06 -5.81 2.23
CA LEU A 95 -10.90 -6.59 3.12
C LEU A 95 -12.31 -6.74 2.54
N GLN A 96 -12.99 -7.83 2.86
CA GLN A 96 -14.37 -8.10 2.41
C GLN A 96 -15.27 -8.42 3.59
N GLY A 97 -16.46 -7.82 3.63
CA GLY A 97 -17.48 -8.12 4.64
C GLY A 97 -17.90 -9.58 4.58
N THR A 98 -17.99 -10.24 5.74
CA THR A 98 -18.40 -11.65 5.84
C THR A 98 -19.91 -11.83 6.03
N ALA A 99 -20.64 -10.75 6.32
CA ALA A 99 -22.09 -10.77 6.57
C ALA A 99 -22.78 -9.46 6.17
N GLU A 100 -24.11 -9.47 6.12
CA GLU A 100 -24.94 -8.30 5.82
C GLU A 100 -24.75 -7.15 6.82
N ASN A 101 -24.36 -7.47 8.06
CA ASN A 101 -24.10 -6.48 9.11
C ASN A 101 -22.63 -6.04 9.19
N SER A 102 -21.73 -6.57 8.35
CA SER A 102 -20.34 -6.10 8.25
C SER A 102 -20.33 -4.62 7.89
N ASN A 103 -19.61 -3.79 8.65
CA ASN A 103 -19.67 -2.34 8.51
C ASN A 103 -18.28 -1.72 8.46
N LEU A 104 -17.89 -1.21 7.28
CA LEU A 104 -16.54 -0.69 7.07
C LEU A 104 -16.25 0.51 7.97
N LEU A 105 -17.23 1.42 8.12
CA LEU A 105 -17.04 2.65 8.90
C LEU A 105 -16.78 2.33 10.37
N GLN A 106 -17.51 1.35 10.93
CA GLN A 106 -17.30 0.89 12.30
C GLN A 106 -15.97 0.19 12.47
N PHE A 107 -15.56 -0.64 11.49
CA PHE A 107 -14.24 -1.27 11.49
C PHE A 107 -13.11 -0.23 11.53
N VAL A 108 -13.11 0.75 10.63
CA VAL A 108 -12.07 1.78 10.57
C VAL A 108 -12.09 2.64 11.83
N GLN A 109 -13.27 3.00 12.33
CA GLN A 109 -13.42 3.75 13.58
C GLN A 109 -12.79 2.99 14.75
N ARG A 110 -13.13 1.70 14.91
CA ARG A 110 -12.61 0.85 15.99
C ARG A 110 -11.09 0.71 15.91
N LEU A 111 -10.56 0.41 14.72
CA LEU A 111 -9.12 0.28 14.51
C LEU A 111 -8.37 1.56 14.89
N LYS A 112 -8.83 2.72 14.40
CA LYS A 112 -8.21 4.02 14.69
C LYS A 112 -8.34 4.42 16.16
N GLN A 113 -9.45 4.09 16.81
CA GLN A 113 -9.65 4.37 18.23
C GLN A 113 -8.70 3.55 19.10
N LEU A 114 -8.64 2.22 18.92
CA LEU A 114 -7.79 1.34 19.72
C LEU A 114 -6.31 1.72 19.59
N THR A 115 -5.83 1.85 18.35
CA THR A 115 -4.43 2.15 18.06
C THR A 115 -4.06 3.60 18.40
N GLY A 116 -4.91 4.56 18.05
CA GLY A 116 -4.68 5.98 18.30
C GLY A 116 -4.73 6.34 19.78
N PHE A 117 -5.63 5.74 20.56
CA PHE A 117 -5.70 5.96 22.01
C PHE A 117 -4.42 5.47 22.70
N GLY A 118 -4.01 4.22 22.43
CA GLY A 118 -2.80 3.65 23.02
C GLY A 118 -1.53 4.42 22.63
N PHE A 119 -1.45 4.92 21.40
CA PHE A 119 -0.34 5.76 20.95
C PHE A 119 -0.34 7.12 21.67
N LYS A 120 -1.50 7.78 21.76
CA LYS A 120 -1.63 9.10 22.41
C LYS A 120 -1.30 9.04 23.90
N GLN A 121 -1.71 7.98 24.60
CA GLN A 121 -1.40 7.81 26.03
C GLN A 121 0.11 7.69 26.30
N ARG A 122 0.87 7.08 25.37
CA ARG A 122 2.32 6.88 25.52
C ARG A 122 3.16 8.07 25.05
N THR A 123 2.71 8.78 24.02
CA THR A 123 3.51 9.78 23.31
C THR A 123 2.99 11.20 23.44
N GLY A 124 1.74 11.38 23.85
CA GLY A 124 1.02 12.66 23.78
C GLY A 124 0.61 13.09 22.37
N GLN A 125 0.95 12.31 21.33
CA GLN A 125 0.75 12.68 19.93
C GLN A 125 -0.48 12.00 19.31
N THR A 126 -0.99 12.58 18.22
CA THR A 126 -2.09 11.98 17.45
C THR A 126 -1.52 11.06 16.38
N LEU A 127 -1.98 9.80 16.35
CA LEU A 127 -1.48 8.81 15.39
C LEU A 127 -2.02 9.03 13.97
N TRP A 128 -3.34 9.15 13.83
CA TRP A 128 -4.02 9.12 12.53
C TRP A 128 -4.57 10.48 12.11
N GLN A 129 -4.67 10.72 10.80
CA GLN A 129 -5.51 11.80 10.27
C GLN A 129 -6.98 11.55 10.62
N GLN A 130 -7.83 12.58 10.57
CA GLN A 130 -9.25 12.44 10.90
C GLN A 130 -9.98 11.51 9.92
N SER A 131 -9.75 11.65 8.62
CA SER A 131 -10.39 10.86 7.57
C SER A 131 -9.58 9.62 7.19
N PHE A 132 -10.09 8.84 6.25
CA PHE A 132 -9.40 7.77 5.53
C PHE A 132 -9.87 7.80 4.07
N TYR A 133 -9.16 7.11 3.19
CA TYR A 133 -9.59 6.91 1.81
C TYR A 133 -10.13 5.49 1.65
N ASP A 134 -11.20 5.33 0.89
CA ASP A 134 -11.77 4.03 0.56
C ASP A 134 -12.21 3.98 -0.90
N HIS A 135 -12.19 2.77 -1.44
CA HIS A 135 -12.80 2.41 -2.71
C HIS A 135 -13.57 1.12 -2.50
N ALA A 136 -14.90 1.16 -2.68
CA ALA A 136 -15.73 -0.03 -2.68
C ALA A 136 -15.55 -0.74 -4.02
N LEU A 137 -15.02 -1.96 -4.00
CA LEU A 137 -14.78 -2.72 -5.22
C LEU A 137 -16.12 -3.19 -5.78
N ARG A 138 -16.25 -3.08 -7.10
CA ARG A 138 -17.43 -3.60 -7.80
C ARG A 138 -17.33 -5.11 -7.97
N LYS A 139 -18.45 -5.80 -8.22
CA LYS A 139 -18.48 -7.26 -8.41
C LYS A 139 -17.58 -7.76 -9.56
N ASP A 140 -17.27 -6.90 -10.51
CA ASP A 140 -16.40 -7.14 -11.66
C ASP A 140 -14.93 -6.76 -11.41
N GLU A 141 -14.62 -6.05 -10.32
CA GLU A 141 -13.24 -5.81 -9.88
C GLU A 141 -12.77 -7.02 -9.08
N ASP A 142 -11.88 -7.81 -9.68
CA ASP A 142 -11.33 -9.00 -9.04
C ASP A 142 -10.35 -8.62 -7.93
N LEU A 143 -10.62 -9.10 -6.72
CA LEU A 143 -9.73 -9.00 -5.55
C LEU A 143 -8.30 -9.43 -5.89
N ALA A 144 -8.15 -10.42 -6.77
CA ALA A 144 -6.86 -10.93 -7.23
C ALA A 144 -6.06 -9.89 -8.07
N GLN A 145 -6.70 -8.85 -8.59
CA GLN A 145 -6.03 -7.75 -9.30
C GLN A 145 -5.55 -6.65 -8.34
N VAL A 146 -6.19 -6.49 -7.17
CA VAL A 146 -5.88 -5.42 -6.22
C VAL A 146 -4.81 -5.84 -5.20
N ALA A 147 -4.80 -7.11 -4.78
CA ALA A 147 -3.81 -7.61 -3.83
C ALA A 147 -2.34 -7.45 -4.32
N PRO A 148 -2.00 -7.75 -5.59
CA PRO A 148 -0.63 -7.54 -6.10
C PRO A 148 -0.17 -6.08 -6.01
N TYR A 149 -1.07 -5.13 -6.29
CA TYR A 149 -0.77 -3.71 -6.13
C TYR A 149 -0.42 -3.36 -4.68
N ILE A 150 -1.15 -3.92 -3.71
CA ILE A 150 -0.86 -3.69 -2.29
C ILE A 150 0.54 -4.16 -1.91
N PHE A 151 0.93 -5.36 -2.35
CA PHE A 151 2.25 -5.92 -2.07
C PHE A 151 3.39 -5.28 -2.86
N ALA A 152 3.09 -4.60 -3.97
CA ALA A 152 4.07 -3.85 -4.74
C ALA A 152 4.47 -2.51 -4.10
N ASN A 153 3.64 -1.90 -3.24
CA ASN A 153 3.93 -0.58 -2.66
C ASN A 153 5.30 -0.47 -1.96
N PRO A 154 5.74 -1.45 -1.13
CA PRO A 154 7.06 -1.42 -0.54
C PRO A 154 8.21 -1.44 -1.56
N VAL A 155 8.00 -2.08 -2.73
CA VAL A 155 8.97 -2.12 -3.81
C VAL A 155 9.01 -0.79 -4.55
N GLU A 156 7.84 -0.24 -4.89
CA GLU A 156 7.73 1.07 -5.53
C GLU A 156 8.27 2.22 -4.67
N ALA A 157 8.29 2.04 -3.35
CA ALA A 157 8.86 2.97 -2.39
C ALA A 157 10.33 2.68 -2.03
N ASP A 158 11.00 1.77 -2.75
CA ASP A 158 12.39 1.37 -2.54
C ASP A 158 12.70 0.87 -1.11
N LEU A 159 11.69 0.35 -0.39
CA LEU A 159 11.87 -0.23 0.95
C LEU A 159 12.43 -1.66 0.85
N VAL A 160 12.00 -2.42 -0.15
CA VAL A 160 12.46 -3.79 -0.39
C VAL A 160 12.57 -4.06 -1.89
N THR A 161 13.43 -4.99 -2.27
CA THR A 161 13.57 -5.42 -3.68
C THR A 161 12.48 -6.41 -4.12
N ASP A 162 11.79 -7.02 -3.15
CA ASP A 162 10.70 -7.97 -3.36
C ASP A 162 9.65 -7.73 -2.27
N GLY A 163 8.39 -7.52 -2.67
CA GLY A 163 7.26 -7.25 -1.78
C GLY A 163 7.05 -8.37 -0.75
N GLY A 164 7.40 -9.61 -1.09
CA GLY A 164 7.33 -10.76 -0.19
C GLY A 164 8.33 -10.71 0.98
N LEU A 165 9.31 -9.81 0.93
CA LEU A 165 10.28 -9.57 2.01
C LEU A 165 9.81 -8.51 3.01
N TYR A 166 8.77 -7.73 2.68
CA TYR A 166 8.32 -6.64 3.54
C TYR A 166 7.61 -7.18 4.80
N PRO A 167 8.12 -6.90 6.01
CA PRO A 167 7.70 -7.60 7.23
C PRO A 167 6.30 -7.21 7.73
N TRP A 168 5.75 -6.08 7.28
CA TRP A 168 4.41 -5.60 7.67
C TRP A 168 3.40 -5.63 6.51
N SER A 169 3.56 -6.61 5.63
CA SER A 169 2.59 -7.01 4.61
C SER A 169 2.08 -8.42 4.85
N GLY A 170 0.84 -8.71 4.46
CA GLY A 170 0.26 -10.06 4.55
C GLY A 170 -1.23 -10.10 4.22
N GLY A 171 -1.89 -11.23 4.48
CA GLY A 171 -3.34 -11.42 4.30
C GLY A 171 -3.66 -12.81 3.76
N ASP A 172 -4.92 -13.10 3.46
CA ASP A 172 -5.33 -14.41 2.93
C ASP A 172 -4.63 -14.75 1.59
N TYR A 173 -4.34 -13.75 0.75
CA TYR A 173 -3.60 -13.93 -0.51
C TYR A 173 -2.08 -14.04 -0.31
N TYR A 174 -1.59 -13.77 0.89
CA TYR A 174 -0.18 -13.89 1.23
C TYR A 174 -0.07 -14.34 2.69
N PRO A 175 -0.29 -15.64 2.97
CA PRO A 175 -0.20 -16.16 4.32
C PRO A 175 1.19 -15.84 4.87
N ARG A 176 1.22 -15.04 5.93
CA ARG A 176 2.45 -14.73 6.66
C ARG A 176 2.94 -16.05 7.26
N GLU A 177 4.09 -16.54 6.79
CA GLU A 177 4.85 -17.51 7.58
C GLU A 177 5.11 -16.88 8.95
N PRO A 178 4.76 -17.54 10.07
CA PRO A 178 4.95 -16.99 11.40
C PRO A 178 6.40 -16.56 11.51
N ALA A 179 6.60 -15.26 11.75
CA ALA A 179 7.88 -14.63 11.59
C ALA A 179 8.92 -15.35 12.44
N ALA A 180 9.88 -16.02 11.79
CA ALA A 180 11.16 -16.31 12.42
C ALA A 180 11.74 -14.96 12.85
N ASP A 181 11.90 -14.82 14.16
CA ASP A 181 12.11 -13.59 14.90
C ASP A 181 13.17 -12.64 14.31
N GLY A 182 12.86 -11.34 14.31
CA GLY A 182 13.83 -10.23 14.38
C GLY A 182 14.73 -9.92 13.16
N ALA A 183 15.03 -10.89 12.29
CA ALA A 183 16.10 -10.73 11.29
C ALA A 183 15.72 -9.84 10.08
N LYS A 184 14.46 -9.92 9.61
CA LYS A 184 14.02 -9.16 8.42
C LYS A 184 13.84 -7.65 8.68
N ALA A 185 13.31 -7.28 9.85
CA ALA A 185 13.20 -5.88 10.26
C ALA A 185 14.57 -5.21 10.48
N ALA A 186 15.60 -5.98 10.84
CA ALA A 186 16.96 -5.48 11.04
C ALA A 186 17.67 -5.07 9.73
N SER A 187 17.43 -5.77 8.61
CA SER A 187 18.00 -5.38 7.30
C SER A 187 17.37 -4.10 6.73
N LEU A 188 16.07 -3.87 6.98
CA LEU A 188 15.41 -2.62 6.60
C LEU A 188 15.92 -1.42 7.42
N ARG A 189 16.16 -1.63 8.73
CA ARG A 189 16.79 -0.62 9.64
C ARG A 189 18.16 -0.15 9.13
N ALA A 190 18.98 -1.05 8.60
CA ALA A 190 20.30 -0.70 8.06
C ALA A 190 20.20 0.14 6.77
N SER A 191 19.18 -0.10 5.95
CA SER A 191 19.01 0.59 4.67
C SER A 191 18.42 2.00 4.83
N ILE A 192 17.43 2.17 5.71
CA ILE A 192 16.81 3.48 5.98
C ILE A 192 17.75 4.41 6.75
N SER A 193 18.50 3.87 7.73
CA SER A 193 19.48 4.67 8.50
C SER A 193 20.69 5.11 7.66
N SER A 194 20.97 4.44 6.53
CA SER A 194 22.09 4.79 5.65
C SER A 194 21.74 5.93 4.67
N SER A 195 20.45 6.15 4.36
CA SER A 195 20.00 7.24 3.47
C SER A 195 19.84 8.58 4.19
N GLU A 196 19.61 8.61 5.50
CA GLU A 196 19.51 9.86 6.28
C GLU A 196 20.88 10.49 6.58
N ALA A 197 21.99 9.75 6.44
CA ALA A 197 23.34 10.24 6.72
C ALA A 197 23.98 11.09 5.61
N TYR A 198 23.29 11.35 4.48
CA TYR A 198 23.86 12.10 3.35
C TYR A 198 23.40 13.56 3.25
N HIS A 199 22.52 14.06 4.14
CA HIS A 199 21.96 15.41 4.03
C HIS A 199 22.43 16.43 5.08
N ASP A 200 23.47 16.12 5.88
CA ASP A 200 24.00 17.04 6.88
C ASP A 200 25.51 17.26 6.75
N GLN A 201 25.94 17.78 5.59
CA GLN A 201 27.20 18.54 5.51
C GLN A 201 26.90 19.95 4.99
N PRO A 202 27.11 21.00 5.80
CA PRO A 202 27.01 22.36 5.32
C PRO A 202 28.23 22.72 4.45
N PRO A 203 28.08 23.70 3.54
CA PRO A 203 29.11 24.13 2.60
C PRO A 203 30.31 24.82 3.27
#